data_AF-A0A7V3AMV8-F1
#
_entry.id   AF-A0A7V3AMV8-F1
#
_cell.length_a   1.000
_cell.length_b   1.000
_cell.length_c   1.000
_cell.angle_alpha   90.00
_cell.angle_beta   90.00
_cell.angle_gamma   90.00
#
_symmetry.space_group_name_H-M   'P 1'
#
loop_
_entity.id
_entity.type
_entity.pdbx_description
1 polymer ?
#
loop_
_entity_poly.entity_id
_entity_poly.type
_entity_poly.pdbx_seq_one_letter_code
_entity_poly.pdbx_strand_id
1 'polypeptide(L)' 'LRLHNQGRGARYTAGRRPVRCVYRERVSGRSAALRREWAIKKMSRQDKHALVSGAAVR' A
#
# COMPACT_ATOMS: atom_id res chain seq x y z
N LEU A 1 8.55 -0.06 6.78
CA LEU A 1 7.74 -0.91 7.68
C LEU A 1 8.22 -0.86 9.14
N ARG A 2 9.51 -1.10 9.42
CA ARG A 2 10.09 -1.05 10.77
C ARG A 2 9.69 0.20 11.58
N LEU A 3 9.85 1.40 11.02
CA LEU A 3 9.46 2.66 11.69
C LEU A 3 7.96 2.74 12.02
N HIS A 4 7.08 2.23 11.16
CA HIS A 4 5.64 2.18 11.43
C HIS A 4 5.33 1.24 12.60
N ASN A 5 5.96 0.07 12.65
CA ASN A 5 5.79 -0.89 13.75
C ASN A 5 6.39 -0.41 15.07
N GLN A 6 7.34 0.52 15.02
CA GLN A 6 7.87 1.22 16.20
C GLN A 6 7.01 2.42 16.64
N GLY A 7 5.94 2.76 15.91
CA GLY A 7 5.06 3.90 16.22
C GLY A 7 5.60 5.26 15.76
N ARG A 8 6.77 5.27 15.10
CA ARG A 8 7.44 6.48 14.59
C ARG A 8 7.16 6.75 13.10
N GLY A 9 6.24 5.99 12.51
CA GLY A 9 5.81 6.15 11.12
C GLY A 9 4.65 7.14 10.98
N ALA A 10 3.76 6.88 10.02
CA ALA A 10 2.59 7.74 9.82
C ALA A 10 1.63 7.72 11.02
N ARG A 11 1.04 8.89 11.34
CA ARG A 11 0.07 9.09 12.45
C ARG A 11 -1.04 8.05 12.46
N TYR A 12 -1.64 7.77 11.29
CA TYR A 12 -2.72 6.79 11.15
C TYR A 12 -2.31 5.38 11.62
N THR A 13 -1.08 4.96 11.29
CA THR A 13 -0.56 3.63 11.64
C THR A 13 0.09 3.58 13.03
N ALA A 14 0.43 4.72 13.63
CA ALA A 14 1.09 4.77 14.94
C ALA A 14 0.21 4.19 16.07
N GLY A 15 -1.11 4.36 16.01
CA GLY A 15 -2.06 3.73 16.94
C GLY A 15 -2.50 2.31 16.54
N ARG A 16 -2.14 1.84 15.34
CA ARG A 16 -2.65 0.60 14.74
C ARG A 16 -1.49 -0.30 14.36
N ARG A 17 -0.81 -0.83 15.38
CA ARG A 17 0.37 -1.71 15.25
C ARG A 17 0.01 -3.10 15.77
N PRO A 18 0.64 -4.18 15.25
CA PRO A 18 1.62 -4.19 14.16
C PRO A 18 0.96 -4.07 12.77
N VAL A 19 1.64 -3.41 11.83
CA VAL A 19 1.26 -3.39 10.40
C VAL A 19 2.18 -4.28 9.58
N ARG A 20 1.65 -4.82 8.48
CA ARG A 20 2.37 -5.62 7.48
C ARG A 20 2.16 -5.02 6.09
N CYS A 21 3.19 -5.07 5.25
CA CYS A 21 3.09 -4.71 3.84
C CYS A 21 2.60 -5.93 3.07
N VAL A 22 1.37 -5.87 2.55
CA VAL A 22 0.72 -6.98 1.84
C VAL A 22 0.85 -6.89 0.32
N TYR A 23 1.22 -5.72 -0.21
CA TYR A 23 1.39 -5.49 -1.64
C TYR A 23 2.50 -4.48 -1.88
N ARG A 24 3.34 -4.75 -2.88
CA ARG A 24 4.38 -3.85 -3.39
C ARG A 24 4.67 -4.19 -4.85
N GLU A 25 4.70 -3.18 -5.70
CA GLU A 25 5.05 -3.32 -7.12
C GLU A 25 6.24 -2.42 -7.49
N ARG A 26 6.92 -2.73 -8.60
CA ARG A 26 7.99 -1.89 -9.15
C ARG A 26 7.42 -1.01 -10.26
N VAL A 27 7.84 0.24 -10.30
CA VAL A 27 7.46 1.24 -11.31
C VAL A 27 8.68 2.04 -11.74
N SER A 28 8.61 2.63 -12.94
CA SER A 28 9.75 3.29 -13.60
C SER A 28 10.22 4.60 -12.98
N GLY A 29 9.54 5.14 -11.96
CA GLY A 29 10.00 6.36 -11.28
C GLY A 29 8.96 6.99 -10.35
N ARG A 30 9.31 8.15 -9.78
CA ARG A 30 8.49 8.87 -8.79
C ARG A 30 7.12 9.26 -9.34
N SER A 31 7.07 9.83 -10.53
CA SER A 31 5.79 10.24 -11.15
C SER A 31 4.87 9.06 -11.41
N ALA A 32 5.42 7.92 -11.85
CA ALA A 32 4.66 6.69 -12.04
C ALA A 32 4.15 6.14 -10.69
N ALA A 33 5.00 6.16 -9.65
CA ALA A 33 4.61 5.74 -8.30
C ALA A 33 3.46 6.57 -7.74
N LEU A 34 3.51 7.90 -7.90
CA LEU A 34 2.45 8.79 -7.42
C LEU A 34 1.11 8.57 -8.14
N ARG A 35 1.14 8.42 -9.47
CA ARG A 35 -0.07 8.09 -10.25
C ARG A 35 -0.67 6.76 -9.81
N ARG A 36 0.18 5.75 -9.61
CA ARG A 36 -0.24 4.42 -9.17
C ARG A 36 -0.82 4.44 -7.77
N GLU A 37 -0.18 5.14 -6.83
CA GLU A 37 -0.69 5.34 -5.47
C GLU A 37 -2.07 6.01 -5.47
N TRP A 38 -2.26 7.04 -6.31
CA TRP A 38 -3.55 7.71 -6.44
C TRP A 38 -4.65 6.79 -6.99
N ALA A 39 -4.33 5.98 -8.00
CA ALA A 39 -5.25 4.97 -8.52
C ALA A 39 -5.64 3.96 -7.42
N ILE A 40 -4.67 3.44 -6.66
CA ILE A 40 -4.94 2.50 -5.55
C ILE A 40 -5.82 3.17 -4.47
N LYS A 41 -5.59 4.44 -4.14
CA LYS A 41 -6.42 5.13 -3.15
C LYS A 41 -7.89 5.18 -3.56
N LYS A 42 -8.16 5.38 -4.85
CA LYS A 42 -9.52 5.42 -5.44
C LYS A 42 -10.19 4.05 -5.60
N MET A 43 -9.43 2.96 -5.61
CA MET A 43 -9.99 1.61 -5.74
C MET A 43 -10.97 1.27 -4.60
N SER A 44 -11.99 0.49 -4.93
CA SER A 44 -12.90 -0.05 -3.92
C SER A 44 -12.17 -1.02 -3.00
N ARG A 45 -12.81 -1.38 -1.88
CA ARG A 45 -12.23 -2.40 -0.99
C ARG A 45 -12.07 -3.74 -1.70
N GLN A 46 -13.03 -4.13 -2.53
CA GLN A 46 -13.00 -5.39 -3.29
C GLN A 46 -11.82 -5.40 -4.27
N ASP A 47 -11.63 -4.32 -5.04
CA ASP A 47 -10.51 -4.26 -6.00
C ASP A 47 -9.16 -4.30 -5.30
N LYS A 48 -9.03 -3.67 -4.11
CA LYS A 48 -7.81 -3.76 -3.31
C LYS A 48 -7.54 -5.19 -2.83
N HIS A 49 -8.57 -5.94 -2.46
CA HIS A 49 -8.41 -7.35 -2.11
C HIS A 49 -7.98 -8.20 -3.31
N ALA A 50 -8.58 -7.98 -4.49
CA ALA A 50 -8.20 -8.66 -5.72
C ALA A 50 -6.75 -8.35 -6.15
N LEU A 51 -6.30 -7.11 -5.93
CA LEU A 51 -4.93 -6.71 -6.17
C LEU A 51 -3.93 -7.44 -5.25
N VAL A 52 -4.27 -7.56 -3.96
CA VAL A 52 -3.41 -8.22 -2.97
C VAL A 52 -3.38 -9.74 -3.17
N SER A 53 -4.48 -10.35 -3.61
CA SER A 53 -4.54 -11.79 -3.86
C SER A 53 -3.82 -12.24 -5.14
N GLY A 54 -3.27 -11.30 -5.93
CA GLY A 54 -2.64 -11.60 -7.22
C GLY A 54 -3.66 -12.01 -8.31
N ALA A 55 -4.96 -11.79 -8.07
CA ALA A 55 -6.00 -12.04 -9.07
C ALA A 55 -5.98 -10.98 -10.19
N ALA A 56 -5.41 -9.81 -9.90
CA ALA A 56 -5.08 -8.81 -10.91
C ALA A 56 -3.55 -8.79 -11.09
N VAL A 57 -3.11 -8.91 -12.35
CA VAL A 57 -1.73 -8.84 -12.85
C VAL A 57 -0.99 -10.19 -12.93
N ARG A 58 -1.17 -10.86 -14.09
CA ARG A 58 -0.05 -11.48 -14.80
C ARG A 58 0.60 -10.41 -15.68
#